data_AF-A0A1B1PWM9-F1
#
_entry.id   AF-A0A1B1PWM9-F1
#
_cell.length_a   1.000
_cell.length_b   1.000
_cell.length_c   1.000
_cell.angle_alpha   90.00
_cell.angle_beta   90.00
_cell.angle_gamma   90.00
#
_symmetry.space_group_name_H-M   'P 1'
#
loop_
_entity.id
_entity.type
_entity.pdbx_description
1 polymer ?
#
loop_
_entity_poly.entity_id
_entity_poly.type
_entity_poly.pdbx_seq_one_letter_code
_entity_poly.pdbx_strand_id
1 'polypeptide(L)'
;MNALLDLVCETQIKELTSGTDVGGSAKTKRKTIKIWTATACQAIALERVGEPPRLWRQDIAIVDGSNVMHWDSGQPNLKPLRDVIDLLQKKGREPYVVFDRGAGYKLQGKHLTSTALGEELGRQVQIELAPKYEPADHRILDLAEQLLAPIVSNDHFRDRPEARDIPKIKGFSKHGVTEILKPLP
;
A
#
# COMPACT_ATOMS: atom_id res chain seq x y z
N MET A 1 5.55 13.62 -9.12
CA MET A 1 4.35 13.43 -9.96
C MET A 1 4.72 12.45 -11.06
N ASN A 2 4.00 11.34 -11.21
CA ASN A 2 4.28 10.38 -12.28
C ASN A 2 3.52 10.80 -13.53
N ALA A 3 4.23 10.91 -14.65
CA ALA A 3 3.68 11.25 -15.94
C ALA A 3 4.03 10.14 -16.94
N LEU A 4 3.08 9.86 -17.84
CA LEU A 4 3.36 9.08 -19.04
C LEU A 4 3.54 10.07 -20.18
N LEU A 5 4.72 10.10 -20.76
CA LEU A 5 5.04 10.85 -21.97
C LEU A 5 4.97 9.92 -23.18
N ASP A 6 4.87 10.50 -24.37
CA ASP A 6 4.97 9.77 -25.64
C ASP A 6 4.01 8.58 -25.75
N LEU A 7 2.76 8.74 -25.28
CA LEU A 7 1.76 7.69 -25.34
C LEU A 7 1.38 7.40 -26.80
N VAL A 8 1.76 6.21 -27.29
CA VAL A 8 1.45 5.71 -28.62
C VAL A 8 0.52 4.51 -28.53
N CYS A 9 -0.43 4.40 -29.47
CA CYS A 9 -1.35 3.27 -29.60
C CYS A 9 -1.19 2.63 -30.97
N GLU A 10 -0.87 1.35 -31.01
CA GLU A 10 -0.78 0.56 -32.24
C GLU A 10 -1.88 -0.49 -32.25
N THR A 11 -2.52 -0.67 -33.41
CA THR A 11 -3.52 -1.72 -33.59
C THR A 11 -2.94 -2.83 -34.45
N GLN A 12 -2.88 -4.04 -33.89
CA GLN A 12 -2.40 -5.24 -34.57
C GLN A 12 -3.57 -6.20 -34.80
N ILE A 13 -3.68 -6.74 -36.01
CA ILE A 13 -4.64 -7.80 -36.33
C ILE A 13 -3.88 -9.12 -36.34
N LYS A 14 -4.20 -10.01 -35.39
CA LYS A 14 -3.69 -11.40 -35.39
C LYS A 14 -4.74 -12.32 -35.99
N GLU A 15 -4.35 -13.04 -37.04
CA GLU A 15 -5.09 -14.20 -37.52
C GLU A 15 -4.66 -15.44 -36.74
N LEU A 16 -5.62 -16.12 -36.14
CA LEU A 16 -5.43 -17.38 -35.43
C LEU A 16 -6.21 -18.45 -36.17
N THR A 17 -5.51 -19.50 -36.60
CA THR A 17 -6.13 -20.73 -37.10
C THR A 17 -6.69 -21.50 -35.92
N SER A 18 -8.02 -21.59 -35.84
CA SER A 18 -8.72 -22.33 -34.78
C SER A 18 -9.42 -23.55 -35.39
N GLY A 19 -8.63 -24.61 -35.60
CA GLY A 19 -9.11 -25.92 -36.07
C GLY A 19 -9.65 -25.95 -37.50
N THR A 20 -9.94 -27.15 -37.97
CA THR A 20 -10.60 -27.43 -39.25
C THR A 20 -12.09 -27.65 -39.02
N ASP A 21 -12.91 -27.16 -39.95
CA ASP A 21 -14.34 -27.47 -39.96
C ASP A 21 -14.63 -28.87 -40.56
N VAL A 22 -15.89 -29.29 -40.51
CA VAL A 22 -16.33 -30.66 -40.86
C VAL A 22 -16.04 -31.04 -42.32
N GLY A 23 -15.69 -30.06 -43.16
CA GLY A 23 -15.25 -30.24 -44.56
C GLY A 23 -13.74 -30.11 -44.79
N GLY A 24 -12.92 -29.98 -43.74
CA GLY A 24 -11.45 -29.94 -43.84
C GLY A 24 -10.84 -28.56 -44.14
N SER A 25 -11.63 -27.48 -44.15
CA SER A 25 -11.12 -26.12 -44.35
C SER A 25 -10.70 -25.48 -43.03
N ALA A 26 -9.57 -24.77 -43.02
CA ALA A 26 -9.07 -24.13 -41.82
C ALA A 26 -9.97 -22.92 -41.44
N LYS A 27 -10.50 -22.90 -40.21
CA LYS A 27 -11.22 -21.73 -39.69
C LYS A 27 -10.23 -20.70 -39.18
N THR A 28 -10.12 -19.57 -39.88
CA THR A 28 -9.31 -18.43 -39.44
C THR A 28 -10.17 -17.44 -38.66
N LYS A 29 -9.77 -17.14 -37.42
CA LYS A 29 -10.36 -16.07 -36.60
C LYS A 29 -9.41 -14.88 -36.56
N ARG A 30 -9.90 -13.69 -36.92
CA ARG A 30 -9.18 -12.43 -36.73
C ARG A 30 -9.44 -11.88 -35.34
N LYS A 31 -8.39 -11.53 -34.62
CA LYS A 31 -8.45 -10.81 -33.36
C LYS A 31 -7.69 -9.49 -33.49
N THR A 32 -8.37 -8.39 -33.25
CA THR A 32 -7.76 -7.06 -33.14
C THR A 32 -7.20 -6.86 -31.73
N ILE A 33 -5.95 -6.45 -31.63
CA ILE A 33 -5.23 -6.17 -30.39
C ILE A 33 -4.77 -4.72 -30.46
N LYS A 34 -4.98 -3.96 -29.38
CA LYS A 34 -4.38 -2.64 -29.22
C LYS A 34 -3.21 -2.74 -28.26
N ILE A 35 -2.05 -2.24 -28.67
CA ILE A 35 -0.84 -2.14 -27.86
C ILE A 35 -0.62 -0.67 -27.55
N TRP A 36 -0.38 -0.36 -26.28
CA TRP A 36 -0.10 0.99 -25.81
C TRP A 36 1.34 1.03 -25.30
N THR A 37 2.13 1.99 -25.79
CA THR A 37 3.53 2.21 -25.37
C THR A 37 3.66 3.64 -24.85
N ALA A 38 4.42 3.84 -23.77
CA ALA A 38 4.67 5.17 -23.19
C ALA A 38 6.01 5.21 -22.45
N THR A 39 6.56 6.41 -22.30
CA THR A 39 7.72 6.70 -21.44
C THR A 39 7.23 7.07 -20.05
N ALA A 40 7.61 6.31 -19.02
CA ALA A 40 7.32 6.68 -17.64
C ALA A 40 8.34 7.70 -17.12
N CYS A 41 7.88 8.82 -16.58
CA CYS A 41 8.70 9.85 -15.97
C CYS A 41 8.21 10.18 -14.56
N GLN A 42 9.14 10.34 -13.63
CA GLN A 42 8.86 10.82 -12.27
C GLN A 42 9.38 12.24 -12.13
N ALA A 43 8.49 13.20 -11.88
CA ALA A 43 8.89 14.54 -11.46
C ALA A 43 9.42 14.47 -10.01
N ILE A 44 10.69 14.82 -9.84
CA ILE A 44 11.38 14.97 -8.55
C ILE A 44 11.60 16.45 -8.24
N ALA A 45 11.75 16.79 -6.97
CA ALA A 45 12.08 18.16 -6.55
C ALA A 45 13.46 18.57 -7.09
N LEU A 46 13.64 19.84 -7.45
CA LEU A 46 14.84 20.33 -8.15
C LEU A 46 16.10 20.10 -7.31
N GLU A 47 15.99 20.27 -6.00
CA GLU A 47 17.04 20.04 -5.02
C GLU A 47 17.52 18.58 -4.96
N ARG A 48 16.74 17.64 -5.50
CA ARG A 48 17.08 16.21 -5.55
C ARG A 48 17.64 15.77 -6.90
N VAL A 49 17.76 16.67 -7.87
CA VAL A 49 18.29 16.35 -9.18
C VAL A 49 19.76 15.97 -9.06
N GLY A 50 20.08 14.72 -9.44
CA GLY A 50 21.44 14.16 -9.34
C GLY A 50 21.68 13.32 -8.08
N GLU A 51 20.75 13.31 -7.13
CA GLU A 51 20.82 12.37 -6.01
C GLU A 51 20.50 10.95 -6.48
N PRO A 52 21.15 9.91 -5.90
CA PRO A 52 20.79 8.53 -6.19
C PRO A 52 19.33 8.26 -5.74
N PRO A 53 18.62 7.33 -6.40
CA PRO A 53 17.29 6.93 -5.97
C PRO A 53 17.29 6.48 -4.50
N ARG A 54 16.29 6.91 -3.72
CA ARG A 54 16.12 6.44 -2.34
C ARG A 54 15.87 4.93 -2.36
N LEU A 55 16.73 4.19 -1.68
CA LEU A 55 16.56 2.77 -1.47
C LEU A 55 15.67 2.53 -0.26
N TRP A 56 14.40 2.27 -0.52
CA TRP A 56 13.44 1.92 0.53
C TRP A 56 13.72 0.53 1.07
N ARG A 57 13.81 0.43 2.40
CA ARG A 57 13.96 -0.81 3.14
C ARG A 57 12.80 -1.75 2.86
N GLN A 58 13.15 -3.03 2.72
CA GLN A 58 12.18 -4.09 2.47
C GLN A 58 11.95 -5.00 3.68
N ASP A 59 12.68 -4.76 4.77
CA ASP A 59 12.69 -5.50 6.03
C ASP A 59 11.91 -4.78 7.15
N ILE A 60 11.45 -3.54 6.92
CA ILE A 60 10.58 -2.79 7.84
C ILE A 60 9.33 -2.31 7.09
N ALA A 61 8.22 -2.16 7.79
CA ALA A 61 7.05 -1.42 7.30
C ALA A 61 6.40 -0.58 8.41
N ILE A 62 6.11 0.68 8.10
CA ILE A 62 5.35 1.57 9.01
C ILE A 62 3.87 1.28 8.82
N VAL A 63 3.17 0.89 9.87
CA VAL A 63 1.76 0.51 9.80
C VAL A 63 0.91 1.61 10.42
N ASP A 64 -0.01 2.16 9.65
CA ASP A 64 -1.04 3.05 10.16
C ASP A 64 -2.12 2.22 10.88
N GLY A 65 -1.92 2.03 12.18
CA GLY A 65 -2.77 1.17 13.01
C GLY A 65 -4.21 1.68 13.08
N SER A 66 -4.40 3.00 13.05
CA SER A 66 -5.74 3.62 13.05
C SER A 66 -6.47 3.45 11.74
N ASN A 67 -5.80 3.46 10.60
CA ASN A 67 -6.43 3.13 9.32
C ASN A 67 -6.71 1.63 9.18
N VAL A 68 -5.73 0.79 9.51
CA VAL A 68 -5.82 -0.67 9.33
C VAL A 68 -6.93 -1.29 10.18
N MET A 69 -7.16 -0.79 11.40
CA MET A 69 -8.25 -1.30 12.25
C MET A 69 -9.66 -1.03 11.68
N HIS A 70 -9.77 -0.19 10.65
CA HIS A 70 -11.00 0.09 9.92
C HIS A 70 -11.09 -0.63 8.56
N TRP A 71 -10.16 -1.53 8.23
CA TRP A 71 -10.17 -2.23 6.94
C TRP A 71 -11.30 -3.22 6.77
N ASP A 72 -11.78 -3.82 7.86
CA ASP A 72 -13.00 -4.63 7.83
C ASP A 72 -14.21 -3.71 7.96
N SER A 73 -15.21 -3.90 7.09
CA SER A 73 -16.37 -3.02 7.05
C SER A 73 -17.10 -3.03 8.40
N GLY A 74 -17.16 -1.87 9.07
CA GLY A 74 -17.88 -1.72 10.33
C GLY A 74 -17.12 -0.90 11.37
N GLN A 75 -17.18 -1.38 12.62
CA GLN A 75 -16.55 -0.75 13.77
C GLN A 75 -15.03 -1.00 13.82
N PRO A 76 -14.24 -0.12 14.46
CA PRO A 76 -12.85 -0.38 14.82
C PRO A 76 -12.62 -1.81 15.33
N ASN A 77 -11.69 -2.54 14.72
CA ASN A 77 -11.36 -3.91 15.12
C ASN A 77 -9.85 -4.16 15.01
N LEU A 78 -9.26 -4.83 16.01
CA LEU A 78 -7.84 -5.20 15.98
C LEU A 78 -7.54 -6.41 15.09
N LYS A 79 -8.55 -7.20 14.69
CA LYS A 79 -8.33 -8.39 13.86
C LYS A 79 -7.59 -8.08 12.55
N PRO A 80 -8.01 -7.10 11.71
CA PRO A 80 -7.28 -6.78 10.49
C PRO A 80 -5.84 -6.37 10.75
N LEU A 81 -5.59 -5.63 11.84
CA LEU A 81 -4.25 -5.20 12.22
C LEU A 81 -3.35 -6.38 12.63
N ARG A 82 -3.88 -7.33 13.40
CA ARG A 82 -3.18 -8.57 13.74
C ARG A 82 -2.82 -9.36 12.49
N ASP A 83 -3.77 -9.53 11.57
CA ASP A 83 -3.53 -10.25 10.33
C ASP A 83 -2.47 -9.55 9.46
N VAL A 84 -2.51 -8.21 9.38
CA VAL A 84 -1.48 -7.41 8.66
C VAL A 84 -0.09 -7.63 9.25
N ILE A 85 0.03 -7.58 10.58
CA ILE A 85 1.30 -7.82 11.29
C ILE A 85 1.84 -9.21 10.97
N ASP A 86 1.00 -10.24 11.09
CA ASP A 86 1.38 -11.62 10.83
C ASP A 86 1.81 -11.82 9.36
N LEU A 87 1.11 -11.17 8.42
CA LEU A 87 1.46 -11.19 6.99
C LEU A 87 2.79 -10.49 6.69
N LEU A 88 3.10 -9.38 7.36
CA LEU A 88 4.37 -8.68 7.21
C LEU A 88 5.52 -9.51 7.78
N GLN A 89 5.37 -10.01 9.01
CA GLN A 89 6.38 -10.84 9.65
C GLN A 89 6.67 -12.11 8.84
N LYS A 90 5.64 -12.77 8.30
CA LYS A 90 5.81 -13.92 7.39
C LYS A 90 6.59 -13.58 6.12
N LYS A 91 6.54 -12.33 5.67
CA LYS A 91 7.31 -11.82 4.53
C LYS A 91 8.69 -11.28 4.92
N GLY A 92 9.13 -11.46 6.17
CA GLY A 92 10.41 -10.95 6.67
C GLY A 92 10.41 -9.42 6.87
N ARG A 93 9.25 -8.82 7.10
CA ARG A 93 9.09 -7.38 7.38
C ARG A 93 8.71 -7.14 8.83
N GLU A 94 9.52 -6.40 9.55
CA GLU A 94 9.26 -5.94 10.90
C GLU A 94 8.23 -4.80 10.88
N PRO A 95 7.05 -4.98 11.52
CA PRO A 95 6.05 -3.93 11.60
C PRO A 95 6.39 -2.91 12.68
N TYR A 96 6.28 -1.63 12.34
CA TYR A 96 6.27 -0.52 13.30
C TYR A 96 4.90 0.15 13.23
N VAL A 97 4.08 -0.03 14.25
CA VAL A 97 2.69 0.45 14.26
C VAL A 97 2.61 1.84 14.87
N VAL A 98 2.00 2.77 14.16
CA VAL A 98 1.66 4.11 14.66
C VAL A 98 0.15 4.23 14.76
N PHE A 99 -0.35 4.66 15.90
CA PHE A 99 -1.75 4.93 16.13
C PHE A 99 -2.00 6.42 16.33
N ASP A 100 -3.16 6.88 15.86
CA ASP A 100 -3.73 8.14 16.32
C ASP A 100 -4.01 8.07 17.83
N ARG A 101 -3.88 9.21 18.51
CA ARG A 101 -4.05 9.31 19.96
C ARG A 101 -5.46 8.93 20.44
N GLY A 102 -6.47 9.01 19.57
CA GLY A 102 -7.84 8.59 19.80
C GLY A 102 -8.11 7.10 19.56
N ALA A 103 -7.14 6.32 19.09
CA ALA A 103 -7.34 4.90 18.75
C ALA A 103 -7.88 4.08 19.92
N GLY A 104 -7.37 4.30 21.13
CA GLY A 104 -7.86 3.62 22.33
C GLY A 104 -9.35 3.86 22.60
N TYR A 105 -9.82 5.09 22.38
CA TYR A 105 -11.22 5.43 22.61
C TYR A 105 -12.13 4.75 21.59
N LYS A 106 -11.67 4.67 20.34
CA LYS A 106 -12.36 3.95 19.25
C LYS A 106 -12.43 2.43 19.51
N LEU A 107 -11.42 1.85 20.14
CA LEU A 107 -11.34 0.40 20.40
C LEU A 107 -12.03 -0.03 21.71
N GLN A 108 -11.86 0.74 22.78
CA GLN A 108 -12.22 0.32 24.15
C GLN A 108 -13.03 1.39 24.92
N GLY A 109 -13.45 2.48 24.27
CA GLY A 109 -14.22 3.56 24.91
C GLY A 109 -13.45 4.38 25.93
N LYS A 110 -12.12 4.22 26.01
CA LYS A 110 -11.22 4.94 26.93
C LYS A 110 -9.86 5.22 26.30
N HIS A 111 -9.13 6.20 26.80
CA HIS A 111 -7.74 6.42 26.36
C HIS A 111 -6.85 5.23 26.74
N LEU A 112 -5.99 4.80 25.81
CA LEU A 112 -5.02 3.73 26.01
C LEU A 112 -3.61 4.26 25.74
N THR A 113 -2.63 3.73 26.47
CA THR A 113 -1.20 3.95 26.20
C THR A 113 -0.73 3.03 25.08
N SER A 114 0.47 3.27 24.52
CA SER A 114 1.08 2.37 23.53
C SER A 114 1.28 0.96 24.10
N THR A 115 1.67 0.83 25.38
CA THR A 115 1.79 -0.46 26.07
C THR A 115 0.45 -1.18 26.14
N ALA A 116 -0.62 -0.49 26.57
CA ALA A 116 -1.96 -1.09 26.64
C ALA A 116 -2.48 -1.49 25.25
N LEU A 117 -2.21 -0.69 24.21
CA LEU A 117 -2.53 -1.06 22.83
C LEU A 117 -1.76 -2.31 22.39
N GLY A 118 -0.51 -2.48 22.82
CA GLY A 118 0.27 -3.69 22.55
C GLY A 118 -0.26 -4.93 23.25
N GLU A 119 -0.70 -4.80 24.49
CA GLU A 119 -1.37 -5.87 25.24
C GLU A 119 -2.67 -6.27 24.55
N GLU A 120 -3.51 -5.31 24.20
CA GLU A 120 -4.75 -5.55 23.44
C GLU A 120 -4.48 -6.19 22.08
N LEU A 121 -3.42 -5.78 21.39
CA LEU A 121 -3.03 -6.34 20.10
C LEU A 121 -2.56 -7.79 20.23
N GLY A 122 -1.94 -8.17 21.35
CA GLY A 122 -1.41 -9.51 21.58
C GLY A 122 -0.26 -9.87 20.63
N ARG A 123 0.51 -8.86 20.19
CA ARG A 123 1.68 -9.01 19.31
C ARG A 123 2.82 -8.14 19.83
N GLN A 124 4.01 -8.72 19.88
CA GLN A 124 5.22 -8.01 20.25
C GLN A 124 5.79 -7.29 19.02
N VAL A 125 5.36 -6.05 18.82
CA VAL A 125 5.81 -5.16 17.74
C VAL A 125 6.10 -3.78 18.32
N GLN A 126 6.82 -2.95 17.57
CA GLN A 126 7.00 -1.55 17.95
C GLN A 126 5.67 -0.82 17.80
N ILE A 127 5.24 -0.12 18.84
CA ILE A 127 3.97 0.62 18.86
C ILE A 127 4.22 2.02 19.38
N GLU A 128 3.74 3.00 18.64
CA GLU A 128 3.82 4.40 19.00
C GLU A 128 2.44 5.08 18.88
N LEU A 129 2.18 6.02 19.78
CA LEU A 129 1.05 6.94 19.68
C LEU A 129 1.53 8.25 19.07
N ALA A 130 0.77 8.79 18.13
CA ALA A 130 1.02 10.12 17.59
C ALA A 130 1.06 11.19 18.71
N PRO A 131 1.88 12.26 18.55
CA PRO A 131 1.97 13.34 19.52
C PRO A 131 0.62 14.00 19.84
N LYS A 132 0.56 14.67 20.99
CA LYS A 132 -0.65 15.39 21.38
C LYS A 132 -0.84 16.61 20.47
N TYR A 133 -2.06 16.77 19.95
CA TYR A 133 -2.47 17.87 19.07
C TYR A 133 -1.91 17.85 17.65
N GLU A 134 -1.25 16.76 17.25
CA GLU A 134 -0.80 16.55 15.88
C GLU A 134 -1.54 15.37 15.25
N PRO A 135 -2.01 15.49 13.99
CA PRO A 135 -2.51 14.37 13.21
C PRO A 135 -1.45 13.25 13.11
N ALA A 136 -1.89 12.00 13.20
CA ALA A 136 -1.01 10.83 13.10
C ALA A 136 -0.20 10.79 11.80
N ASP A 137 -0.76 11.32 10.71
CA ASP A 137 -0.13 11.43 9.39
C ASP A 137 1.27 12.03 9.47
N HIS A 138 1.47 13.11 10.24
CA HIS A 138 2.80 13.73 10.41
C HIS A 138 3.81 12.71 10.91
N ARG A 139 3.45 12.02 12.00
CA ARG A 139 4.35 11.06 12.62
C ARG A 139 4.62 9.86 11.73
N ILE A 140 3.61 9.38 11.01
CA ILE A 140 3.73 8.26 10.06
C ILE A 140 4.70 8.63 8.93
N LEU A 141 4.53 9.81 8.32
CA LEU A 141 5.37 10.28 7.22
C LEU A 141 6.81 10.53 7.67
N ASP A 142 7.00 11.19 8.81
CA ASP A 142 8.32 11.45 9.38
C ASP A 142 9.06 10.14 9.67
N LEU A 143 8.38 9.16 10.26
CA LEU A 143 8.98 7.88 10.60
C LEU A 143 9.32 7.06 9.35
N ALA A 144 8.45 7.09 8.33
CA ALA A 144 8.70 6.41 7.07
C ALA A 144 9.92 6.98 6.34
N GLU A 145 10.11 8.30 6.35
CA GLU A 145 11.30 8.95 5.81
C GLU A 145 12.55 8.64 6.63
N GLN A 146 12.49 8.77 7.96
CA GLN A 146 13.62 8.48 8.86
C GLN A 146 14.12 7.05 8.73
N LEU A 147 13.22 6.09 8.60
CA LEU A 147 13.55 4.66 8.49
C LEU A 147 13.67 4.19 7.04
N LEU A 148 13.44 5.06 6.06
CA LEU A 148 13.32 4.72 4.64
C LEU A 148 12.41 3.50 4.43
N ALA A 149 11.27 3.44 5.12
CA ALA A 149 10.39 2.27 5.14
C ALA A 149 9.04 2.57 4.45
N PRO A 150 8.43 1.59 3.75
CA PRO A 150 7.12 1.74 3.15
C PRO A 150 6.02 1.88 4.22
N ILE A 151 4.94 2.56 3.86
CA ILE A 151 3.75 2.76 4.71
C ILE A 151 2.66 1.74 4.34
N VAL A 152 2.09 1.07 5.33
CA VAL A 152 0.89 0.24 5.21
C VAL A 152 -0.32 1.06 5.64
N SER A 153 -1.06 1.58 4.67
CA SER A 153 -2.29 2.34 4.85
C SER A 153 -3.09 2.36 3.55
N ASN A 154 -4.41 2.47 3.64
CA ASN A 154 -5.25 2.78 2.50
C ASN A 154 -5.44 4.30 2.31
N ASP A 155 -4.99 5.12 3.25
CA ASP A 155 -4.96 6.57 3.07
C ASP A 155 -3.94 6.97 2.00
N HIS A 156 -4.30 8.01 1.28
CA HIS A 156 -3.47 8.64 0.26
C HIS A 156 -2.65 9.82 0.81
N PHE A 157 -2.96 10.35 2.00
CA PHE A 157 -2.32 11.54 2.59
C PHE A 157 -2.34 12.72 1.60
N ARG A 158 -3.49 13.00 0.99
CA ARG A 158 -3.60 13.86 -0.21
C ARG A 158 -3.16 15.30 0.02
N ASP A 159 -3.30 15.78 1.24
CA ASP A 159 -2.89 17.09 1.74
C ASP A 159 -1.39 17.16 2.07
N ARG A 160 -0.65 16.05 1.96
CA ARG A 160 0.78 15.93 2.30
C ARG A 160 1.63 15.67 1.05
N PRO A 161 2.23 16.70 0.45
CA PRO A 161 3.12 16.53 -0.68
C PRO A 161 4.27 15.55 -0.43
N GLU A 162 4.76 15.48 0.81
CA GLU A 162 5.85 14.61 1.26
C GLU A 162 5.50 13.13 1.10
N ALA A 163 4.22 12.79 1.28
CA ALA A 163 3.76 11.42 1.14
C ALA A 163 3.89 10.88 -0.28
N ARG A 164 4.03 11.73 -1.31
CA ARG A 164 4.01 11.31 -2.72
C ARG A 164 5.14 10.34 -3.07
N ASP A 165 6.31 10.52 -2.48
CA ASP A 165 7.51 9.75 -2.81
C ASP A 165 7.69 8.52 -1.91
N ILE A 166 6.83 8.36 -0.88
CA ILE A 166 6.87 7.23 0.05
C ILE A 166 6.07 6.04 -0.52
N PRO A 167 6.69 4.86 -0.70
CA PRO A 167 6.01 3.66 -1.16
C PRO A 167 4.89 3.27 -0.20
N LYS A 168 3.74 2.94 -0.77
CA LYS A 168 2.56 2.51 -0.01
C LYS A 168 2.21 1.07 -0.32
N ILE A 169 1.92 0.35 0.74
CA ILE A 169 1.45 -1.02 0.75
C ILE A 169 -0.02 -0.96 1.14
N LYS A 170 -0.88 -1.26 0.17
CA LYS A 170 -2.33 -1.23 0.37
C LYS A 170 -2.86 -2.61 0.75
N GLY A 171 -4.09 -2.67 1.24
CA GLY A 171 -4.71 -3.94 1.59
C GLY A 171 -6.21 -3.82 1.79
N PHE A 172 -6.82 -4.91 2.19
CA PHE A 172 -8.23 -4.96 2.57
C PHE A 172 -8.44 -6.04 3.63
N SER A 173 -9.53 -5.91 4.37
CA SER A 173 -10.06 -7.00 5.19
C SER A 173 -11.55 -7.15 4.90
N LYS A 174 -12.00 -8.37 4.63
CA LYS A 174 -13.40 -8.64 4.34
C LYS A 174 -13.77 -10.03 4.79
N HIS A 175 -14.85 -10.16 5.55
CA HIS A 175 -15.32 -11.44 6.08
C HIS A 175 -14.22 -12.21 6.84
N GLY A 176 -13.38 -11.49 7.58
CA GLY A 176 -12.28 -12.07 8.34
C GLY A 176 -11.05 -12.47 7.53
N VAL A 177 -11.05 -12.29 6.21
CA VAL A 177 -9.88 -12.48 5.35
C VAL A 177 -9.20 -11.15 5.14
N THR A 178 -7.92 -11.06 5.53
CA THR A 178 -7.10 -9.87 5.36
C THR A 178 -5.98 -10.14 4.36
N GLU A 179 -5.78 -9.23 3.42
CA GLU A 179 -4.72 -9.32 2.43
C GLU A 179 -3.96 -8.00 2.30
N ILE A 180 -2.65 -8.14 2.03
CA ILE A 180 -1.77 -7.03 1.70
C ILE A 180 -1.38 -7.14 0.23
N LEU A 181 -1.76 -6.12 -0.54
CA LEU A 181 -1.41 -5.99 -1.94
C LEU A 181 0.08 -5.71 -2.09
N LYS A 182 0.68 -6.18 -3.18
CA LYS A 182 2.05 -5.78 -3.52
C LYS A 182 2.08 -4.25 -3.68
N PRO A 183 3.11 -3.56 -3.17
CA PRO A 183 3.26 -2.13 -3.44
C PRO A 183 3.21 -1.93 -4.96
N LEU A 184 2.39 -0.97 -5.40
CA LEU A 184 2.32 -0.61 -6.81
C LEU A 184 3.74 -0.19 -7.24
N PRO A 185 4.24 -0.69 -8.38
CA PRO A 185 5.54 -0.28 -8.91
C PRO A 185 5.62 1.23 -9.14
#